data_AF-A0A7W0VW50-F1
#
_entry.id   AF-A0A7W0VW50-F1
#
_cell.length_a   1.000
_cell.length_b   1.000
_cell.length_c   1.000
_cell.angle_alpha   90.00
_cell.angle_beta   90.00
_cell.angle_gamma   90.00
#
_symmetry.space_group_name_H-M   'P 1'
#
loop_
_entity.id
_entity.type
_entity.pdbx_description
1 polymer ?
#
loop_
_entity_poly.entity_id
_entity_poly.type
_entity_poly.pdbx_seq_one_letter_code
_entity_poly.pdbx_strand_id
1 'polypeptide(L)'
;MAADGRILDETVAHLYAQALVAIARADGEIALEEGARLQQKIELRSGRPANLDDLLLSESLDPDVLAETLGRTTGPFRGGGGLHPGELAQMIVTDAISVLLAKGHISEEEAQTIVKFATALGCTLEEVRRMSAHLSPWFASHFG
;
A
#
# COMPACT_ATOMS: atom_id res chain seq x y z
N MET A 1 4.18 14.87 8.97
CA MET A 1 3.63 14.41 10.25
C MET A 1 3.28 12.95 10.08
N ALA A 2 3.79 12.10 10.99
CA ALA A 2 3.79 10.65 10.82
C ALA A 2 2.36 10.09 10.92
N ALA A 3 1.90 9.41 9.87
CA ALA A 3 0.73 8.55 9.89
C ALA A 3 1.04 7.20 10.55
N ASP A 4 2.10 7.11 11.38
CA ASP A 4 2.53 5.88 12.04
C ASP A 4 1.52 5.49 13.12
N GLY A 5 0.86 4.35 12.97
CA GLY A 5 -0.01 3.75 14.00
C GLY A 5 -1.52 4.04 13.89
N ARG A 6 -2.00 4.63 12.79
CA ARG A 6 -3.46 4.72 12.58
C ARG A 6 -4.04 3.34 12.31
N ILE A 7 -4.99 2.92 13.13
CA ILE A 7 -5.82 1.73 12.90
C ILE A 7 -6.89 2.08 11.86
N LEU A 8 -7.02 1.21 10.85
CA LEU A 8 -7.97 1.32 9.76
C LEU A 8 -9.30 0.66 10.14
N ASP A 9 -10.38 1.17 9.57
CA ASP A 9 -11.66 0.45 9.56
C ASP A 9 -11.50 -0.92 8.87
N GLU A 10 -12.30 -1.91 9.26
CA GLU A 10 -12.21 -3.28 8.76
C GLU A 10 -12.23 -3.39 7.23
N THR A 11 -13.10 -2.62 6.56
CA THR A 11 -13.19 -2.65 5.09
C THR A 11 -11.93 -2.05 4.47
N VAL A 12 -11.45 -0.94 5.03
CA VAL A 12 -10.25 -0.24 4.54
C VAL A 12 -8.99 -1.04 4.85
N ALA A 13 -8.92 -1.72 5.98
CA ALA A 13 -7.83 -2.61 6.38
C ALA A 13 -7.71 -3.79 5.43
N HIS A 14 -8.85 -4.37 5.01
CA HIS A 14 -8.86 -5.46 4.03
C HIS A 14 -8.35 -4.99 2.67
N LEU A 15 -8.85 -3.86 2.15
CA LEU A 15 -8.38 -3.27 0.90
C LEU A 15 -6.90 -2.90 0.94
N TYR A 16 -6.44 -2.34 2.07
CA TYR A 16 -5.03 -2.06 2.31
C TYR A 16 -4.17 -3.32 2.28
N ALA A 17 -4.61 -4.39 2.94
CA ALA A 17 -3.91 -5.68 2.96
C ALA A 17 -3.79 -6.28 1.56
N GLN A 18 -4.88 -6.27 0.79
CA GLN A 18 -4.87 -6.76 -0.59
C GLN A 18 -3.96 -5.92 -1.49
N ALA A 19 -3.94 -4.59 -1.32
CA ALA A 19 -3.03 -3.72 -2.07
C ALA A 19 -1.56 -4.04 -1.78
N LEU A 20 -1.19 -4.24 -0.50
CA LEU A 20 0.17 -4.62 -0.14
C LEU A 20 0.57 -5.98 -0.75
N VAL A 21 -0.33 -6.97 -0.73
CA VAL A 21 -0.07 -8.28 -1.32
C VAL A 21 0.07 -8.19 -2.83
N ALA A 22 -0.79 -7.43 -3.51
CA ALA A 22 -0.71 -7.22 -4.95
C ALA A 22 0.60 -6.54 -5.35
N ILE A 23 1.08 -5.58 -4.56
CA ILE A 23 2.38 -4.94 -4.75
C ILE A 23 3.52 -5.93 -4.52
N ALA A 24 3.53 -6.62 -3.38
CA ALA A 24 4.59 -7.55 -3.02
C ALA A 24 4.72 -8.73 -3.99
N ARG A 25 3.63 -9.13 -4.64
CA ARG A 25 3.59 -10.23 -5.61
C ARG A 25 3.79 -9.77 -7.06
N ALA A 26 4.08 -8.48 -7.31
CA ALA A 26 4.10 -7.95 -8.66
C ALA A 26 5.17 -8.59 -9.56
N ASP A 27 6.27 -9.08 -8.98
CA ASP A 27 7.33 -9.81 -9.69
C ASP A 27 7.04 -11.33 -9.80
N GLY A 28 5.90 -11.78 -9.29
CA GLY A 28 5.43 -13.16 -9.32
C GLY A 28 5.75 -13.98 -8.07
N GLU A 29 6.57 -13.47 -7.15
CA GLU A 29 6.98 -14.18 -5.93
C GLU A 29 6.85 -13.28 -4.69
N ILE A 30 6.85 -13.87 -3.49
CA ILE A 30 6.98 -13.12 -2.24
C ILE A 30 8.04 -13.86 -1.43
N ALA A 31 9.17 -13.21 -1.17
CA ALA A 31 10.22 -13.78 -0.36
C ALA A 31 9.77 -13.95 1.10
N LEU A 32 10.42 -14.83 1.85
CA LEU A 32 10.06 -15.11 3.25
C LEU A 32 10.12 -13.84 4.11
N GLU A 33 11.14 -13.02 3.91
CA GLU A 33 11.37 -11.76 4.61
C GLU A 33 10.29 -10.72 4.28
N GLU A 34 9.84 -10.67 3.03
CA GLU A 34 8.74 -9.82 2.59
C GLU A 34 7.43 -10.27 3.21
N GLY A 35 7.15 -11.57 3.20
CA GLY A 35 5.94 -12.14 3.80
C GLY A 35 5.83 -11.82 5.30
N ALA A 36 6.94 -12.00 6.04
CA ALA A 36 6.99 -11.66 7.46
C ALA A 36 6.78 -10.15 7.70
N ARG A 37 7.38 -9.28 6.88
CA ARG A 37 7.19 -7.84 7.00
C ARG A 37 5.79 -7.40 6.60
N LEU A 38 5.22 -8.01 5.58
CA LEU A 38 3.88 -7.73 5.07
C LEU A 38 2.83 -8.07 6.13
N GLN A 39 2.93 -9.25 6.76
CA GLN A 39 2.07 -9.62 7.88
C GLN A 39 2.15 -8.59 9.02
N GLN A 40 3.36 -8.23 9.44
CA GLN A 40 3.57 -7.26 10.51
C GLN A 40 2.94 -5.89 10.19
N LYS A 41 3.07 -5.41 8.94
CA LYS A 41 2.50 -4.12 8.53
C LYS A 41 0.98 -4.15 8.48
N ILE A 42 0.40 -5.24 7.99
CA ILE A 42 -1.06 -5.41 7.99
C ILE A 42 -1.59 -5.44 9.41
N GLU A 43 -0.98 -6.19 10.31
CA GLU A 43 -1.39 -6.26 11.72
C GLU A 43 -1.32 -4.91 12.43
N LEU A 44 -0.27 -4.13 12.14
CA LEU A 44 -0.12 -2.78 12.68
C LEU A 44 -1.28 -1.86 12.25
N ARG A 45 -1.78 -2.01 11.02
CA ARG A 45 -2.84 -1.16 10.46
C ARG A 45 -4.25 -1.67 10.73
N SER A 46 -4.45 -2.98 10.84
CA SER A 46 -5.75 -3.58 11.11
C SER A 46 -6.05 -3.68 12.61
N GLY A 47 -5.00 -3.67 13.46
CA GLY A 47 -5.11 -3.95 14.89
C GLY A 47 -5.52 -5.40 15.18
N ARG A 48 -5.46 -6.29 14.19
CA ARG A 48 -5.84 -7.71 14.29
C ARG A 48 -4.76 -8.59 13.65
N PRO A 49 -4.59 -9.84 14.13
CA PRO A 49 -3.72 -10.80 13.46
C PRO A 49 -4.09 -10.96 11.99
N ALA A 50 -3.10 -10.96 11.10
CA ALA A 50 -3.31 -11.11 9.68
C ALA A 50 -2.98 -12.55 9.27
N ASN A 51 -3.91 -13.21 8.56
CA ASN A 51 -3.62 -14.50 7.94
C ASN A 51 -3.15 -14.28 6.51
N LEU A 52 -1.85 -14.46 6.28
CA LEU A 52 -1.26 -14.25 4.96
C LEU A 52 -1.76 -15.27 3.94
N ASP A 53 -1.97 -16.53 4.34
CA ASP A 53 -2.44 -17.58 3.42
C ASP A 53 -3.81 -17.24 2.82
N ASP A 54 -4.73 -16.73 3.64
CA ASP A 54 -6.06 -16.30 3.16
C ASP A 54 -5.96 -15.14 2.16
N LEU A 55 -5.03 -14.21 2.38
CA LEU A 55 -4.80 -13.07 1.48
C LEU A 55 -4.15 -13.51 0.17
N LEU A 56 -3.24 -14.48 0.18
CA LEU A 56 -2.59 -15.02 -1.01
C LEU A 56 -3.54 -15.83 -1.90
N LEU A 57 -4.55 -16.45 -1.30
CA LEU A 57 -5.62 -17.18 -1.97
C LEU A 57 -6.73 -16.27 -2.50
N SER A 58 -6.78 -15.02 -2.03
CA SER A 58 -7.75 -14.03 -2.48
C SER A 58 -7.42 -13.50 -3.88
N GLU A 59 -8.44 -13.01 -4.58
CA GLU A 59 -8.25 -12.34 -5.87
C GLU A 59 -7.35 -11.09 -5.69
N SER A 60 -6.43 -10.88 -6.62
CA SER A 60 -5.56 -9.70 -6.63
C SER A 60 -6.41 -8.45 -6.78
N LEU A 61 -6.23 -7.48 -5.90
CA LEU A 61 -6.97 -6.22 -5.97
C LEU A 61 -6.49 -5.37 -7.15
N ASP A 62 -7.43 -4.90 -7.96
CA ASP A 62 -7.18 -3.91 -8.99
C ASP A 62 -7.14 -2.49 -8.37
N PRO A 63 -6.15 -1.64 -8.73
CA PRO A 63 -6.07 -0.26 -8.25
C PRO A 63 -7.34 0.58 -8.46
N ASP A 64 -8.04 0.41 -9.58
CA ASP A 64 -9.26 1.17 -9.86
C ASP A 64 -10.42 0.70 -8.97
N VAL A 65 -10.49 -0.61 -8.67
CA VAL A 65 -11.45 -1.18 -7.71
C VAL A 65 -11.20 -0.66 -6.30
N LEU A 66 -9.93 -0.50 -5.90
CA LEU A 66 -9.57 0.13 -4.63
C LEU A 66 -10.15 1.55 -4.55
N ALA A 67 -9.89 2.38 -5.57
CA ALA A 67 -10.32 3.77 -5.60
C ALA A 67 -11.85 3.90 -5.60
N GLU A 68 -12.54 3.09 -6.41
CA GLU A 68 -14.00 3.04 -6.46
C GLU A 68 -14.60 2.65 -5.10
N THR A 69 -14.08 1.58 -4.49
CA THR A 69 -14.59 1.08 -3.21
C THR A 69 -14.34 2.10 -2.10
N LEU A 70 -13.17 2.72 -2.07
CA LEU A 70 -12.87 3.76 -1.09
C LEU A 70 -13.74 5.00 -1.30
N GLY A 71 -14.00 5.42 -2.54
CA GLY A 71 -14.89 6.53 -2.87
C GLY A 71 -16.33 6.30 -2.37
N ARG A 72 -16.84 5.07 -2.48
CA ARG A 72 -18.15 4.67 -1.94
C ARG A 72 -18.18 4.67 -0.41
N THR A 73 -17.11 4.21 0.23
CA THR A 73 -17.01 4.14 1.69
C THR A 73 -16.82 5.52 2.34
N THR A 74 -16.12 6.44 1.66
CA THR A 74 -15.75 7.75 2.23
C THR A 74 -16.79 8.85 1.95
N GLY A 75 -17.49 8.82 0.82
CA GLY A 75 -18.62 9.71 0.49
C GLY A 75 -18.27 11.22 0.40
N PRO A 76 -18.87 11.99 -0.52
CA PRO A 76 -18.49 13.39 -0.77
C PRO A 76 -18.84 14.40 0.34
N PHE A 77 -19.51 13.99 1.42
CA PHE A 77 -20.08 14.92 2.43
C PHE A 77 -19.68 14.64 3.90
N ARG A 78 -18.80 13.66 4.19
CA ARG A 78 -18.41 13.38 5.60
C ARG A 78 -17.16 14.14 6.03
N GLY A 79 -17.30 15.45 6.21
CA GLY A 79 -16.25 16.35 6.70
C GLY A 79 -15.88 16.22 8.18
N GLY A 80 -15.62 15.02 8.72
CA GLY A 80 -15.38 14.90 10.17
C GLY A 80 -14.50 13.77 10.71
N GLY A 81 -13.96 12.86 9.90
CA GLY A 81 -13.09 11.80 10.45
C GLY A 81 -12.82 10.57 9.57
N GLY A 82 -13.33 10.53 8.34
CA GLY A 82 -13.00 9.48 7.37
C GLY A 82 -11.53 9.55 6.94
N LEU A 83 -10.94 8.40 6.61
CA LEU A 83 -9.60 8.34 6.03
C LEU A 83 -9.62 8.97 4.64
N HIS A 84 -8.76 9.96 4.39
CA HIS A 84 -8.63 10.56 3.07
C HIS A 84 -7.90 9.60 2.10
N PRO A 85 -8.27 9.50 0.81
CA PRO A 85 -7.59 8.64 -0.16
C PRO A 85 -6.07 8.86 -0.22
N GLY A 86 -5.63 10.11 -0.17
CA GLY A 86 -4.20 10.45 -0.11
C GLY A 86 -3.49 9.98 1.18
N GLU A 87 -4.19 9.87 2.31
CA GLU A 87 -3.61 9.27 3.52
C GLU A 87 -3.42 7.76 3.34
N LEU A 88 -4.39 7.07 2.71
CA LEU A 88 -4.25 5.65 2.39
C LEU A 88 -3.13 5.42 1.38
N ALA A 89 -3.03 6.26 0.35
CA ALA A 89 -1.96 6.19 -0.64
C ALA A 89 -0.59 6.33 0.03
N GLN A 90 -0.44 7.28 0.94
CA GLN A 90 0.80 7.44 1.70
C GLN A 90 1.12 6.19 2.54
N MET A 91 0.13 5.59 3.22
CA MET A 91 0.34 4.35 3.97
C MET A 91 0.77 3.20 3.05
N ILE A 92 0.10 3.01 1.92
CA ILE A 92 0.43 1.96 0.94
C ILE A 92 1.86 2.17 0.43
N VAL A 93 2.21 3.36 -0.05
CA VAL A 93 3.54 3.65 -0.60
C VAL A 93 4.63 3.41 0.46
N THR A 94 4.46 3.95 1.66
CA THR A 94 5.49 3.87 2.71
C THR A 94 5.64 2.45 3.25
N ASP A 95 4.54 1.75 3.51
CA ASP A 95 4.58 0.40 4.04
C ASP A 95 5.00 -0.62 2.97
N ALA A 96 4.59 -0.46 1.71
CA ALA A 96 5.04 -1.30 0.61
C ALA A 96 6.56 -1.19 0.42
N ILE A 97 7.13 0.02 0.36
CA ILE A 97 8.59 0.18 0.24
C ILE A 97 9.31 -0.49 1.42
N SER A 98 8.78 -0.35 2.64
CA SER A 98 9.34 -1.01 3.81
C SER A 98 9.24 -2.55 3.76
N VAL A 99 8.21 -3.10 3.12
CA VAL A 99 8.04 -4.54 2.91
C VAL A 99 9.05 -5.05 1.88
N LEU A 100 9.08 -4.43 0.70
CA LEU A 100 9.91 -4.87 -0.42
C LEU A 100 11.41 -4.75 -0.10
N LEU A 101 11.83 -3.70 0.60
CA LEU A 101 13.23 -3.57 1.03
C LEU A 101 13.67 -4.64 2.04
N ALA A 102 12.76 -5.47 2.58
CA ALA A 102 13.13 -6.61 3.40
C ALA A 102 13.95 -7.66 2.62
N LYS A 103 13.69 -7.84 1.31
CA LYS A 103 14.53 -8.66 0.41
C LYS A 103 15.76 -7.92 -0.15
N GLY A 104 15.98 -6.69 0.29
CA GLY A 104 17.17 -5.89 -0.05
C GLY A 104 17.11 -5.13 -1.39
N HIS A 105 16.06 -5.29 -2.19
CA HIS A 105 15.86 -4.55 -3.44
C HIS A 105 14.37 -4.43 -3.80
N ILE A 106 14.05 -3.62 -4.80
CA ILE A 106 12.71 -3.44 -5.35
C ILE A 106 12.80 -3.66 -6.87
N SER A 107 11.93 -4.49 -7.42
CA SER A 107 11.85 -4.73 -8.87
C SER A 107 11.14 -3.59 -9.59
N GLU A 108 11.26 -3.54 -10.93
CA GLU A 108 10.55 -2.53 -11.71
C GLU A 108 9.03 -2.74 -11.66
N GLU A 109 8.58 -4.00 -11.71
CA GLU A 109 7.18 -4.40 -11.65
C GLU A 109 6.52 -3.97 -10.33
N GLU A 110 7.22 -4.13 -9.22
CA GLU A 110 6.78 -3.68 -7.90
C GLU A 110 6.68 -2.16 -7.83
N ALA A 111 7.72 -1.46 -8.30
CA ALA A 111 7.75 -0.01 -8.30
C ALA A 111 6.62 0.58 -9.15
N GLN A 112 6.37 0.01 -10.34
CA GLN A 112 5.26 0.39 -11.19
C GLN A 112 3.91 0.11 -10.49
N THR A 113 3.79 -1.00 -9.78
CA THR A 113 2.56 -1.36 -9.06
C THR A 113 2.28 -0.41 -7.90
N ILE A 114 3.30 0.00 -7.13
CA ILE A 114 3.18 1.07 -6.12
C ILE A 114 2.63 2.36 -6.74
N VAL A 115 3.19 2.78 -7.88
CA VAL A 115 2.75 3.99 -8.57
C VAL A 115 1.30 3.86 -9.01
N LYS A 116 0.89 2.72 -9.60
CA LYS A 116 -0.50 2.48 -10.03
C LYS A 116 -1.48 2.66 -8.88
N PHE A 117 -1.25 2.01 -7.74
CA PHE A 117 -2.11 2.13 -6.56
C PHE A 117 -2.17 3.58 -6.03
N ALA A 118 -1.03 4.26 -5.94
CA ALA A 118 -1.02 5.64 -5.48
C ALA A 118 -1.76 6.59 -6.46
N THR A 119 -1.60 6.38 -7.77
CA THR A 119 -2.28 7.19 -8.79
C THR A 119 -3.79 6.96 -8.82
N ALA A 120 -4.24 5.72 -8.61
CA ALA A 120 -5.67 5.42 -8.50
C ALA A 120 -6.31 6.14 -7.30
N LEU A 121 -5.55 6.33 -6.21
CA LEU A 121 -5.96 7.10 -5.04
C LEU A 121 -5.81 8.62 -5.21
N GLY A 122 -5.45 9.09 -6.41
CA GLY A 122 -5.38 10.50 -6.77
C GLY A 122 -4.03 11.17 -6.54
N CYS A 123 -2.98 10.41 -6.18
CA CYS A 123 -1.63 10.97 -6.08
C CYS A 123 -0.97 11.13 -7.45
N THR A 124 -0.29 12.24 -7.64
CA THR A 124 0.59 12.48 -8.77
C THR A 124 1.91 11.72 -8.61
N LEU A 125 2.61 11.49 -9.73
CA LEU A 125 3.93 10.86 -9.70
C LEU A 125 4.93 11.66 -8.85
N GLU A 126 4.84 12.99 -8.84
CA GLU A 126 5.69 13.85 -8.01
C GLU A 126 5.43 13.62 -6.51
N GLU A 127 4.17 13.46 -6.10
CA GLU A 127 3.83 13.15 -4.71
C GLU A 127 4.36 11.78 -4.30
N VAL A 128 4.23 10.76 -5.17
CA VAL A 128 4.79 9.43 -4.91
C VAL A 128 6.32 9.51 -4.75
N ARG A 129 7.01 10.27 -5.62
CA ARG A 129 8.46 10.52 -5.47
C ARG A 129 8.79 11.19 -4.15
N ARG A 130 8.02 12.20 -3.74
CA ARG A 130 8.25 12.90 -2.46
C ARG A 130 8.06 11.96 -1.26
N MET A 131 7.09 11.05 -1.33
CA MET A 131 6.87 10.03 -0.30
C MET A 131 8.00 8.99 -0.25
N SER A 132 8.55 8.60 -1.40
CA SER A 132 9.58 7.57 -1.51
C SER A 132 11.02 8.08 -1.43
N ALA A 133 11.25 9.39 -1.58
CA ALA A 133 12.58 10.01 -1.64
C ALA A 133 13.48 9.69 -0.43
N HIS A 134 12.89 9.54 0.75
CA HIS A 134 13.63 9.20 1.98
C HIS A 134 13.76 7.68 2.22
N LEU A 135 13.00 6.87 1.47
CA LEU A 135 12.90 5.43 1.69
C LEU A 135 13.72 4.63 0.69
N SER A 136 13.91 5.13 -0.53
CA SER A 136 14.81 4.50 -1.51
C SER A 136 15.38 5.53 -2.49
N PRO A 137 16.70 5.79 -2.46
CA PRO A 137 17.37 6.63 -3.45
C PRO A 137 17.17 6.15 -4.90
N TRP A 138 16.94 4.84 -5.08
CA TRP A 138 16.72 4.21 -6.39
C TRP A 138 15.44 4.72 -7.08
N PHE A 139 14.36 4.96 -6.31
CA PHE A 139 13.12 5.54 -6.83
C PHE A 139 13.31 6.95 -7.40
N ALA A 140 14.25 7.73 -6.84
CA ALA A 140 14.54 9.08 -7.32
C ALA A 140 15.32 9.06 -8.65
N SER A 141 16.10 8.02 -8.92
CA SER A 141 16.93 7.90 -10.14
C SER A 141 16.20 7.27 -11.33
N HIS A 142 15.26 6.34 -11.11
CA HIS A 142 14.64 5.57 -12.21
C HIS A 142 13.39 6.22 -12.81
N PHE A 143 12.74 7.10 -12.06
CA PHE A 143 11.63 7.92 -12.58
C PHE A 143 12.07 9.36 -12.89
N GLY A 144 13.36 9.69 -12.78
CA GLY A 144 13.92 11.03 -13.03
C GLY A 144 13.73 11.53 -14.47
#